data_AF-A0A442GSM6-F1
#
_entry.id   AF-A0A442GSM6-F1
#
_cell.length_a   1.000
_cell.length_b   1.000
_cell.length_c   1.000
_cell.angle_alpha   90.00
_cell.angle_beta   90.00
_cell.angle_gamma   90.00
#
_symmetry.space_group_name_H-M   'P 1'
#
loop_
_entity.id
_entity.type
_entity.pdbx_description
1 polymer ?
#
loop_
_entity_poly.entity_id
_entity_poly.type
_entity_poly.pdbx_seq_one_letter_code
_entity_poly.pdbx_strand_id
1 'polypeptide(L)' 'MADAKIPEPHYAGEVVDINSASVAELIAIAGLDVAQASAIVEARPLRNWEELAHPGFDRGAITGLKAGRLEIRTF' A
#
# COMPACT_ATOMS: atom_id res chain seq x y z
N MET A 1 12.38 -5.65 27.78
CA MET A 1 12.87 -4.98 26.56
C MET A 1 12.56 -5.90 25.40
N ALA A 2 11.74 -5.46 24.44
CA ALA A 2 11.79 -5.90 23.04
C ALA A 2 10.55 -5.32 22.32
N ASP A 3 10.80 -4.27 21.55
CA ASP A 3 10.14 -4.06 20.28
C ASP A 3 8.65 -3.71 20.32
N ALA A 4 8.36 -2.49 20.77
CA ALA A 4 7.48 -1.64 19.96
C ALA A 4 8.17 -1.49 18.60
N LYS A 5 8.04 -2.52 17.76
CA LYS A 5 8.64 -2.59 16.44
C LYS A 5 8.00 -1.44 15.68
N ILE A 6 8.70 -0.31 15.57
CA ILE A 6 8.53 0.59 14.43
C ILE A 6 8.53 -0.38 13.25
N PRO A 7 7.43 -0.52 12.49
CA PRO A 7 7.39 -1.53 11.44
C PRO A 7 8.62 -1.28 10.59
N GLU A 8 9.52 -2.28 10.58
CA GLU A 8 10.72 -2.21 9.76
C GLU A 8 10.21 -1.85 8.37
N PRO A 9 10.75 -0.80 7.72
CA PRO A 9 10.37 -0.55 6.35
C PRO A 9 10.62 -1.86 5.61
N HIS A 10 9.57 -2.45 5.04
CA HIS A 10 9.63 -3.66 4.23
C HIS A 10 10.39 -3.41 2.92
N TYR A 11 11.25 -2.38 2.88
CA TYR A 11 11.92 -1.88 1.70
C TYR A 11 13.42 -2.17 1.74
N ALA A 12 13.74 -3.46 1.79
CA ALA A 12 15.03 -3.97 1.37
C ALA A 12 14.98 -4.40 -0.11
N GLY A 13 14.41 -3.55 -0.98
CA GLY A 13 14.39 -3.78 -2.44
C GLY A 13 13.33 -4.76 -2.95
N GLU A 14 12.50 -5.32 -2.07
CA GLU A 14 11.40 -6.23 -2.43
C GLU A 14 10.09 -5.49 -2.72
N VAL A 15 9.15 -6.22 -3.34
CA VAL A 15 7.78 -5.81 -3.56
C VAL A 15 7.07 -5.76 -2.20
N VAL A 16 6.43 -4.62 -1.89
CA VAL A 16 5.72 -4.40 -0.63
C VAL A 16 4.27 -4.79 -0.78
N ASP A 17 3.77 -5.58 0.16
CA ASP A 17 2.37 -5.96 0.20
C ASP A 17 1.50 -4.81 0.74
N ILE A 18 0.50 -4.41 -0.05
CA ILE A 18 -0.38 -3.29 0.28
C ILE A 18 -1.23 -3.55 1.53
N ASN A 19 -1.50 -4.81 1.88
CA ASN A 19 -2.28 -5.18 3.06
C ASN A 19 -1.49 -5.03 4.36
N SER A 20 -0.16 -5.13 4.29
CA SER A 20 0.74 -5.01 5.44
C SER A 20 1.59 -3.72 5.44
N ALA A 21 1.63 -2.99 4.32
CA ALA A 21 2.37 -1.73 4.19
C ALA A 21 1.93 -0.69 5.22
N SER A 22 2.85 0.15 5.67
CA SER A 22 2.54 1.36 6.43
C SER A 22 2.14 2.52 5.50
N VAL A 23 1.48 3.54 6.05
CA VAL A 23 1.14 4.78 5.33
C VAL A 23 2.38 5.41 4.69
N ALA A 24 3.48 5.46 5.44
CA ALA A 24 4.74 6.03 4.95
C ALA A 24 5.31 5.27 3.76
N GLU A 25 5.22 3.94 3.76
CA GLU A 25 5.66 3.11 2.63
C GLU A 25 4.78 3.29 1.40
N LEU A 26 3.46 3.35 1.57
CA LEU A 26 2.53 3.63 0.46
C LEU A 26 2.83 4.98 -0.20
N ILE A 27 3.11 6.01 0.59
CA ILE A 27 3.51 7.33 0.09
C ILE A 27 4.87 7.26 -0.62
N ALA A 28 5.87 6.62 0.00
CA ALA A 28 7.23 6.59 -0.54
C ALA A 28 7.37 5.73 -1.81
N ILE A 29 6.61 4.64 -1.92
CA ILE A 29 6.73 3.66 -3.00
C ILE A 29 5.84 4.04 -4.18
N ALA A 30 4.59 4.43 -3.89
CA ALA A 30 3.61 4.73 -4.92
C ALA A 30 3.40 6.23 -5.18
N GLY A 31 4.06 7.10 -4.41
CA GLY A 31 3.86 8.54 -4.53
C GLY A 31 2.44 8.97 -4.17
N LEU A 32 1.78 8.22 -3.28
CA LEU A 32 0.43 8.51 -2.84
C LEU A 32 0.41 9.69 -1.86
N ASP A 33 -0.71 10.38 -1.80
CA ASP A 33 -0.97 11.33 -0.74
C ASP A 33 -1.39 10.63 0.56
N VAL A 34 -1.25 11.32 1.70
CA VAL A 34 -1.66 10.82 3.02
C VAL A 34 -3.12 10.36 3.03
N ALA A 35 -4.02 11.09 2.38
CA ALA A 35 -5.43 10.71 2.30
C ALA A 35 -5.65 9.41 1.54
N GLN A 36 -4.93 9.21 0.43
CA GLN A 36 -4.99 7.99 -0.37
C GLN A 36 -4.39 6.80 0.37
N ALA A 37 -3.25 6.99 1.02
CA ALA A 37 -2.61 5.96 1.82
C ALA A 37 -3.45 5.54 3.03
N SER A 38 -4.09 6.49 3.72
CA SER A 38 -5.05 6.18 4.80
C SER A 38 -6.26 5.42 4.27
N ALA A 39 -6.81 5.81 3.12
CA ALA A 39 -7.94 5.11 2.52
C ALA A 39 -7.60 3.64 2.18
N ILE A 40 -6.39 3.37 1.69
CA ILE A 40 -5.90 2.00 1.50
C ILE A 40 -5.86 1.24 2.82
N VAL A 41 -5.31 1.84 3.87
CA VAL A 41 -5.20 1.21 5.20
C VAL A 41 -6.59 0.87 5.77
N GLU A 42 -7.55 1.78 5.61
CA GLU A 42 -8.94 1.59 6.03
C GLU A 42 -9.69 0.55 5.19
N ALA A 43 -9.37 0.44 3.89
CA ALA A 43 -10.00 -0.51 2.98
C ALA A 43 -9.48 -1.96 3.13
N ARG A 44 -8.46 -2.18 3.96
CA ARG A 44 -7.93 -3.53 4.21
C ARG A 44 -8.96 -4.40 4.94
N PRO A 45 -9.01 -5.71 4.67
CA PRO A 45 -8.12 -6.46 3.77
C PRO A 45 -8.56 -6.36 2.31
N LEU A 46 -7.62 -6.01 1.42
CA LEU A 46 -7.83 -5.94 -0.01
C LEU A 46 -7.53 -7.30 -0.65
N ARG A 47 -8.45 -7.80 -1.47
CA ARG A 47 -8.26 -9.08 -2.20
C ARG A 47 -7.73 -8.88 -3.60
N ASN A 48 -8.06 -7.75 -4.20
CA ASN A 48 -7.67 -7.42 -5.57
C ASN A 48 -7.59 -5.90 -5.74
N TRP A 49 -7.00 -5.49 -6.86
CA TRP A 49 -6.79 -4.08 -7.18
C TRP A 49 -8.08 -3.34 -7.53
N GLU A 50 -9.16 -4.05 -7.87
CA GLU A 50 -10.45 -3.44 -8.17
C GLU A 50 -11.15 -2.93 -6.91
N GLU A 51 -10.85 -3.51 -5.74
CA GLU A 51 -11.33 -3.01 -4.44
C GLU A 51 -10.76 -1.64 -4.08
N LEU A 52 -9.63 -1.24 -4.69
CA LEU A 52 -9.12 0.12 -4.59
C LEU A 52 -9.87 1.11 -5.47
N ALA A 53 -10.75 0.68 -6.38
CA ALA A 53 -11.47 1.57 -7.29
C ALA A 53 -12.56 2.37 -6.58
N HIS A 54 -12.15 3.31 -5.72
CA HIS A 54 -12.99 4.25 -5.00
C HIS A 54 -12.69 5.69 -5.43
N PRO A 55 -13.48 6.71 -5.01
CA PRO A 55 -13.20 8.10 -5.34
C PRO A 55 -11.83 8.49 -4.76
N GLY A 56 -10.83 8.66 -5.62
CA GLY A 56 -9.43 8.92 -5.22
C GLY A 56 -8.41 7.97 -5.84
N PHE A 57 -8.84 6.82 -6.36
CA PHE A 57 -8.00 5.90 -7.15
C PHE A 57 -8.66 5.64 -8.48
N ASP A 58 -8.25 6.42 -9.48
CA ASP A 58 -8.63 6.14 -10.86
C ASP A 58 -7.84 4.95 -11.42
N ARG A 59 -8.21 4.51 -12.63
CA ARG A 59 -7.50 3.43 -13.32
C ARG A 59 -6.01 3.73 -13.53
N GLY A 60 -5.64 5.00 -13.68
CA GLY A 60 -4.26 5.43 -13.84
C GLY A 60 -3.46 5.22 -12.57
N ALA A 61 -4.00 5.65 -11.43
CA ALA A 61 -3.44 5.44 -10.10
C ALA A 61 -3.26 3.95 -9.83
N ILE A 62 -4.29 3.13 -10.03
CA ILE A 62 -4.22 1.67 -9.82
C ILE A 62 -3.16 1.03 -10.75
N THR A 63 -3.07 1.49 -12.00
CA THR A 63 -2.04 1.03 -12.93
C THR A 63 -0.63 1.43 -12.45
N GLY A 64 -0.48 2.64 -11.93
CA GLY A 64 0.77 3.11 -11.32
C GLY A 64 1.17 2.29 -10.09
N LEU A 65 0.21 1.91 -9.25
CA LEU A 65 0.45 1.00 -8.13
C LEU A 65 0.90 -0.38 -8.60
N LYS A 66 0.21 -0.95 -9.60
CA LYS A 66 0.55 -2.26 -10.22
C LYS A 66 1.91 -2.26 -10.91
N ALA A 67 2.28 -1.14 -11.54
CA ALA A 67 3.57 -0.97 -12.19
C ALA A 67 4.70 -0.66 -11.19
N GLY A 68 4.33 -0.19 -9.99
CA GLY A 68 5.24 0.04 -8.89
C GLY A 68 5.68 -1.26 -8.20
N ARG A 69 6.42 -1.10 -7.10
CA ARG A 69 6.84 -2.22 -6.24
C ARG A 69 5.79 -2.56 -5.19
N LEU A 70 4.51 -2.52 -5.56
CA LEU A 70 3.40 -2.89 -4.68
C LEU A 70 2.67 -4.12 -5.22
N GLU A 71 2.24 -4.99 -4.32
CA GLU A 71 1.38 -6.13 -4.65
C GLU A 71 0.28 -6.33 -3.61
N ILE A 72 -0.74 -7.09 -3.98
CA ILE A 72 -1.74 -7.58 -3.04
C ILE A 72 -1.42 -9.04 -2.78
N ARG A 73 -0.82 -9.33 -1.63
CA ARG A 73 -0.70 -10.71 -1.17
C ARG A 73 -1.98 -11.05 -0.42
N THR A 74 -2.68 -12.05 -0.94
CA THR A 74 -3.78 -12.69 -0.22
C THR A 74 -3.17 -13.74 0.72
N PHE A 75 -3.61 -13.72 1.98
CA PHE A 75 -3.19 -14.66 3.02
C PHE A 75 -4.04 -15.93 2.98
#